data_AF-A0A8H3M2N9-F1
#
_entry.id   AF-A0A8H3M2N9-F1
#
_cell.length_a   1.000
_cell.length_b   1.000
_cell.length_c   1.000
_cell.angle_alpha   90.00
_cell.angle_beta   90.00
_cell.angle_gamma   90.00
#
_symmetry.space_group_name_H-M   'P 1'
#
loop_
_entity.id
_entity.type
_entity.pdbx_description
1 polymer ?
#
loop_
_entity_poly.entity_id
_entity_poly.type
_entity_poly.pdbx_seq_one_letter_code
_entity_poly.pdbx_strand_id
1 'polypeptide(L)'
;MKDGMKRGPAMKLEKQAKLFKEKSRASEKGKIEYFWLFPCGVWFLQHFISWSTNMFGLTERNEAHTVFYNTLYIFRDNLMASQEIHEVVRNLLLKKKVSGKKGRKPLADTSNLQEEIIEKPVSSKSDSLVSSTPIAKKRSISKVLDASADIPLRDDKSIDILKILKTAVRDFDQGIIALGSSRSYKSSNHLYVNSEHYIKVPRESTYDAEMYRVLMNWLRKIHGYEITGQWHLEQVCDDGDYHHLYCDLTIKKPENPHLEALLELLAMASISKLDGHFEQVFKYEEQLHPREIWIVHFFREDYVVTNPYWPSEKLQEKGLNVVHFWHDRDFKNVRMSARFRDTTDQYCEIIDEIIL
;
A
#
# COMPACT_ATOMS: atom_id res chain seq x y z
N MET A 1 52.28 34.49 12.21
CA MET A 1 51.61 34.17 10.93
C MET A 1 51.01 32.78 11.04
N LYS A 2 49.79 32.64 10.50
CA LYS A 2 48.93 31.46 10.56
C LYS A 2 49.61 30.25 9.93
N ASP A 3 49.55 29.09 10.57
CA ASP A 3 49.62 27.83 9.84
C ASP A 3 48.35 27.00 10.12
N GLY A 4 47.67 26.68 9.03
CA GLY A 4 46.34 26.11 9.01
C GLY A 4 46.39 24.61 9.16
N MET A 5 45.96 24.11 10.32
CA MET A 5 45.61 22.70 10.49
C MET A 5 44.41 22.35 9.58
N LYS A 6 44.70 21.86 8.37
CA LYS A 6 43.72 21.22 7.48
C LYS A 6 43.23 19.92 8.14
N ARG A 7 42.12 20.03 8.86
CA ARG A 7 41.35 18.89 9.41
C ARG A 7 40.74 18.09 8.25
N GLY A 8 41.22 16.86 8.05
CA GLY A 8 40.84 15.97 6.96
C GLY A 8 39.46 15.29 7.08
N PRO A 9 39.13 14.37 6.15
CA PRO A 9 37.81 13.73 5.98
C PRO A 9 37.27 12.97 7.20
N ALA A 10 38.14 12.58 8.14
CA ALA A 10 37.78 11.83 9.34
C ALA A 10 36.80 12.57 10.26
N MET A 11 36.90 13.90 10.34
CA MET A 11 36.04 14.73 11.21
C MET A 11 34.62 14.93 10.64
N LYS A 12 34.44 14.72 9.32
CA LYS A 12 33.13 14.74 8.65
C LYS A 12 32.37 13.43 8.89
N LEU A 13 33.08 12.30 8.92
CA LEU A 13 32.51 10.98 9.23
C LEU A 13 32.01 10.87 10.68
N GLU A 14 32.70 11.49 11.63
CA GLU A 14 32.32 11.45 13.05
C GLU A 14 31.00 12.21 13.34
N LYS A 15 30.77 13.34 12.64
CA LYS A 15 29.48 14.07 12.69
C LYS A 15 28.35 13.31 11.99
N GLN A 16 28.64 12.61 10.89
CA GLN A 16 27.68 11.73 10.21
C GLN A 16 27.33 10.49 11.06
N ALA A 17 28.29 9.94 11.81
CA ALA A 17 28.09 8.82 12.73
C ALA A 17 27.15 9.18 13.90
N LYS A 18 27.17 10.43 14.36
CA LYS A 18 26.25 10.91 15.41
C LYS A 18 24.80 10.98 14.92
N LEU A 19 24.60 11.46 13.69
CA LEU A 19 23.28 11.52 13.02
C LEU A 19 22.72 10.13 12.70
N PHE A 20 23.60 9.17 12.43
CA PHE A 20 23.24 7.79 12.08
C PHE A 20 22.97 6.90 13.32
N LYS A 21 23.59 7.23 14.47
CA LYS A 21 23.44 6.51 15.75
C LYS A 21 22.04 6.59 16.36
N GLU A 22 21.21 7.55 15.95
CA GLU A 22 19.90 7.84 16.56
C GLU A 22 18.70 7.17 15.86
N LYS A 23 18.88 6.53 14.69
CA LYS A 23 17.76 6.02 13.86
C LYS A 23 17.66 4.50 13.66
N SER A 24 18.49 3.67 14.31
CA SER A 24 18.50 2.21 14.12
C SER A 24 18.33 1.44 15.44
N ARG A 25 17.58 0.32 15.42
CA ARG A 25 17.48 -0.62 16.55
C ARG A 25 18.86 -1.19 16.89
N ALA A 26 19.14 -1.50 18.15
CA ALA A 26 20.48 -1.97 18.57
C ALA A 26 21.05 -3.16 17.76
N SER A 27 20.18 -4.08 17.30
CA SER A 27 20.54 -5.22 16.43
C SER A 27 20.85 -4.81 14.98
N GLU A 28 20.06 -3.90 14.40
CA GLU A 28 20.29 -3.37 13.03
C GLU A 28 21.48 -2.42 13.00
N LYS A 29 21.71 -1.69 14.09
CA LYS A 29 22.80 -0.74 14.29
C LYS A 29 24.16 -1.42 14.18
N GLY A 30 24.32 -2.61 14.77
CA GLY A 30 25.52 -3.43 14.60
C GLY A 30 25.69 -3.93 13.17
N LYS A 31 24.61 -4.31 12.49
CA LYS A 31 24.67 -4.83 11.11
C LYS A 31 25.12 -3.78 10.09
N ILE A 32 24.84 -2.50 10.32
CA ILE A 32 25.29 -1.41 9.42
C ILE A 32 26.81 -1.15 9.54
N GLU A 33 27.45 -1.60 10.62
CA GLU A 33 28.91 -1.50 10.80
C GLU A 33 29.69 -2.19 9.68
N TYR A 34 29.09 -3.17 9.00
CA TYR A 34 29.62 -3.74 7.77
C TYR A 34 30.10 -2.68 6.76
N PHE A 35 29.28 -1.67 6.51
CA PHE A 35 29.57 -0.63 5.51
C PHE A 35 30.64 0.35 5.98
N TRP A 36 30.99 0.31 7.27
CA TRP A 36 32.09 1.09 7.86
C TRP A 36 33.38 0.28 7.98
N LEU A 37 33.27 -1.03 8.19
CA LEU A 37 34.40 -1.94 8.39
C LEU A 37 35.04 -2.40 7.08
N PHE A 38 34.27 -2.46 5.99
CA PHE A 38 34.75 -2.93 4.70
C PHE A 38 34.78 -1.81 3.67
N PRO A 39 35.84 -1.72 2.83
CA PRO A 39 35.88 -0.78 1.73
C PRO A 39 34.76 -1.07 0.72
N CYS A 40 34.27 -0.03 0.03
CA CYS A 40 33.10 -0.16 -0.84
C CYS A 40 33.27 -1.18 -1.98
N GLY A 41 34.49 -1.40 -2.48
CA GLY A 41 34.79 -2.46 -3.45
C GLY A 41 34.52 -3.89 -2.96
N VAL A 42 34.36 -4.09 -1.66
CA VAL A 42 34.07 -5.39 -1.01
C VAL A 42 32.58 -5.53 -0.67
N TRP A 43 31.76 -4.50 -0.90
CA TRP A 43 30.34 -4.56 -0.60
C TRP A 43 29.62 -5.50 -1.57
N PHE A 44 29.12 -6.63 -1.07
CA PHE A 44 28.17 -7.47 -1.79
C PHE A 44 27.34 -8.30 -0.79
N LEU A 45 26.13 -8.67 -1.23
CA LEU A 45 25.12 -9.25 -0.35
C LEU A 45 25.58 -10.56 0.33
N GLN A 46 26.30 -11.44 -0.37
CA GLN A 46 26.78 -12.69 0.21
C GLN A 46 27.83 -12.47 1.30
N HIS A 47 28.72 -11.48 1.12
CA HIS A 47 29.70 -11.12 2.14
C HIS A 47 29.04 -10.47 3.35
N PHE A 48 28.04 -9.62 3.12
CA PHE A 48 27.21 -9.08 4.19
C PHE A 48 26.49 -10.18 4.99
N ILE A 49 25.86 -11.16 4.31
CA ILE A 49 25.19 -12.30 4.97
C ILE A 49 26.20 -13.14 5.75
N SER A 50 27.36 -13.45 5.15
CA SER A 50 28.40 -14.23 5.82
C SER A 50 28.94 -13.52 7.06
N TRP A 51 29.23 -12.23 6.95
CA TRP A 51 29.74 -11.42 8.05
C TRP A 51 28.69 -11.25 9.16
N SER A 52 27.45 -10.92 8.80
CA SER A 52 26.36 -10.76 9.77
C SER A 52 26.01 -12.07 10.48
N THR A 53 26.08 -13.20 9.78
CA THR A 53 25.86 -14.52 10.39
C THR A 53 26.95 -14.87 11.42
N ASN A 54 28.20 -14.51 11.12
CA ASN A 54 29.32 -14.72 12.05
C ASN A 54 29.23 -13.81 13.28
N MET A 55 28.89 -12.53 13.08
CA MET A 55 28.87 -11.53 14.16
C MET A 55 27.62 -11.58 15.04
N PHE A 56 26.48 -11.98 14.49
CA PHE A 56 25.17 -11.88 15.16
C PHE A 56 24.38 -13.21 15.22
N GLY A 57 24.97 -14.33 14.78
CA GLY A 57 24.31 -15.64 14.74
C GLY A 57 23.41 -15.83 13.52
N LEU A 58 22.66 -16.94 13.48
CA LEU A 58 21.73 -17.30 12.40
C LEU A 58 20.75 -16.15 12.13
N THR A 59 21.07 -15.34 11.13
CA THR A 59 20.22 -14.25 10.67
C THR A 59 19.23 -14.82 9.68
N GLU A 60 17.94 -14.52 9.84
CA GLU A 60 16.95 -14.86 8.81
C GLU A 60 17.42 -14.22 7.49
N ARG A 61 17.61 -15.05 6.45
CA ARG A 61 18.14 -14.61 5.15
C ARG A 61 17.36 -13.40 4.58
N ASN A 62 16.06 -13.32 4.88
CA ASN A 62 15.18 -12.22 4.48
C ASN A 62 15.48 -10.90 5.21
N GLU A 63 15.92 -10.97 6.47
CA GLU A 63 16.29 -9.82 7.28
C GLU A 63 17.61 -9.21 6.78
N ALA A 64 18.64 -10.05 6.54
CA ALA A 64 19.93 -9.59 6.03
C ALA A 64 19.80 -8.94 4.63
N HIS A 65 18.97 -9.51 3.75
CA HIS A 65 18.63 -8.90 2.47
C HIS A 65 18.02 -7.51 2.63
N THR A 66 17.04 -7.38 3.54
CA THR A 66 16.34 -6.12 3.78
C THR A 66 17.29 -5.05 4.32
N VAL A 67 18.08 -5.39 5.33
CA VAL A 67 19.07 -4.47 5.93
C VAL A 67 20.08 -4.01 4.87
N PHE A 68 20.68 -4.94 4.13
CA PHE A 68 21.69 -4.62 3.12
C PHE A 68 21.16 -3.62 2.08
N TYR A 69 19.99 -3.89 1.49
CA TYR A 69 19.46 -3.02 0.43
C TYR A 69 18.89 -1.71 0.95
N ASN A 70 18.27 -1.69 2.13
CA ASN A 70 17.82 -0.44 2.74
C ASN A 70 19.01 0.49 3.03
N THR A 71 20.14 -0.07 3.50
CA THR A 71 21.37 0.71 3.70
C THR A 71 21.94 1.23 2.37
N LEU A 72 21.89 0.46 1.28
CA LEU A 72 22.28 0.95 -0.04
C LEU A 72 21.39 2.09 -0.56
N TYR A 73 20.08 2.05 -0.32
CA TYR A 73 19.19 3.18 -0.69
C TYR A 73 19.52 4.45 0.10
N ILE A 74 19.90 4.32 1.37
CA ILE A 74 20.37 5.46 2.17
C ILE A 74 21.65 6.06 1.57
N PHE A 75 22.61 5.24 1.15
CA PHE A 75 23.83 5.73 0.49
C PHE A 75 23.56 6.35 -0.89
N ARG A 76 22.55 5.86 -1.63
CA ARG A 76 22.12 6.45 -2.91
C ARG A 76 21.64 7.89 -2.71
N ASP A 77 20.85 8.12 -1.67
CA ASP A 77 20.17 9.41 -1.42
C ASP A 77 21.05 10.38 -0.62
N ASN A 78 22.25 9.96 -0.20
CA ASN A 78 23.20 10.79 0.54
C ASN A 78 24.06 11.64 -0.40
N LEU A 79 23.70 12.93 -0.54
CA LEU A 79 24.44 13.92 -1.35
C LEU A 79 25.89 14.17 -0.90
N MET A 80 26.29 13.69 0.28
CA MET A 80 27.62 13.85 0.84
C MET A 80 28.51 12.60 0.66
N ALA A 81 28.01 11.54 0.02
CA ALA A 81 28.81 10.35 -0.27
C ALA A 81 29.79 10.61 -1.43
N SER A 82 30.88 9.85 -1.49
CA SER A 82 31.85 9.98 -2.58
C SER A 82 31.27 9.43 -3.90
N GLN A 83 31.77 9.92 -5.03
CA GLN A 83 31.38 9.42 -6.35
C GLN A 83 31.64 7.90 -6.50
N GLU A 84 32.71 7.40 -5.87
CA GLU A 84 33.04 5.97 -5.80
C GLU A 84 31.96 5.17 -5.08
N ILE A 85 31.45 5.66 -3.95
CA ILE A 85 30.35 5.02 -3.21
C ILE A 85 29.08 5.03 -4.06
N HIS A 86 28.75 6.15 -4.70
CA HIS A 86 27.58 6.23 -5.57
C HIS A 86 27.65 5.24 -6.74
N GLU A 87 28.82 5.05 -7.34
CA GLU A 87 29.04 4.09 -8.43
C GLU A 87 28.84 2.64 -7.96
N VAL A 88 29.47 2.27 -6.85
CA VAL A 88 29.32 0.94 -6.24
C VAL A 88 27.87 0.66 -5.86
N VAL A 89 27.20 1.61 -5.21
CA VAL A 89 25.80 1.49 -4.79
C VAL A 89 24.89 1.31 -6.01
N ARG A 90 25.09 2.09 -7.08
CA ARG A 90 24.32 1.96 -8.33
C ARG A 90 24.48 0.56 -8.92
N ASN A 91 25.71 0.06 -9.00
CA ASN A 91 26.01 -1.27 -9.54
C ASN A 91 25.40 -2.41 -8.70
N LEU A 92 25.40 -2.29 -7.37
CA LEU A 92 24.78 -3.28 -6.49
C LEU A 92 23.25 -3.28 -6.57
N LEU A 93 22.63 -2.11 -6.73
CA LEU A 93 21.19 -1.97 -6.93
C LEU A 93 20.75 -2.47 -8.32
N LEU A 94 21.58 -2.30 -9.35
CA LEU A 94 21.34 -2.89 -10.68
C LEU A 94 21.38 -4.42 -10.65
N LYS A 95 22.37 -5.01 -9.95
CA LYS A 95 22.47 -6.47 -9.78
C LYS A 95 21.25 -7.07 -9.05
N LYS A 96 20.62 -6.33 -8.14
CA LYS A 96 19.34 -6.72 -7.51
C LYS A 96 18.25 -6.92 -8.55
N LYS A 97 18.10 -5.99 -9.50
CA LYS A 97 17.09 -6.06 -10.58
C LYS A 97 17.30 -7.27 -11.50
N VAL A 98 18.56 -7.59 -11.84
CA VAL A 98 18.89 -8.73 -12.72
C VAL A 98 18.62 -10.08 -12.04
N SER A 99 18.85 -10.19 -10.73
CA SER A 99 18.60 -11.44 -9.98
C SER A 99 17.11 -11.80 -9.83
N GLY A 100 16.20 -10.83 -9.98
CA GLY A 100 14.75 -11.05 -9.98
C GLY A 100 14.19 -11.63 -11.29
N LYS A 101 14.94 -11.55 -12.40
CA LYS A 101 14.51 -12.04 -13.74
C LYS A 101 14.90 -13.50 -14.04
N LYS A 102 15.45 -14.29 -13.09
CA LYS A 102 15.72 -15.74 -13.30
C LYS A 102 14.45 -16.58 -13.07
N GLY A 103 13.65 -16.68 -14.13
CA GLY A 103 12.79 -17.79 -14.56
C GLY A 103 12.06 -18.63 -13.51
N ARG A 104 10.76 -18.36 -13.31
CA ARG A 104 9.80 -19.44 -13.07
C ARG A 104 9.54 -20.13 -14.42
N LYS A 105 10.03 -21.36 -14.57
CA LYS A 105 9.60 -22.24 -15.68
C LYS A 105 8.09 -22.51 -15.54
N PRO A 106 7.30 -22.45 -16.62
CA PRO A 106 5.94 -22.96 -16.61
C PRO A 106 5.98 -24.48 -16.41
N LEU A 107 5.22 -24.99 -15.45
CA LEU A 107 4.96 -26.42 -15.36
C LEU A 107 4.01 -26.77 -16.50
N ALA A 108 4.46 -27.63 -17.40
CA ALA A 108 3.78 -27.99 -18.62
C ALA A 108 2.42 -28.66 -18.38
N ASP A 109 1.51 -28.38 -19.30
CA ASP A 109 0.29 -29.14 -19.58
C ASP A 109 0.52 -30.65 -19.53
N THR A 110 -0.34 -31.34 -18.78
CA THR A 110 -0.70 -32.73 -19.05
C THR A 110 -2.23 -32.82 -19.04
N SER A 111 -2.81 -32.33 -20.14
CA SER A 111 -4.10 -32.83 -20.59
C SER A 111 -3.88 -34.15 -21.33
N ASN A 112 -4.80 -35.07 -21.10
CA ASN A 112 -4.97 -36.38 -21.73
C ASN A 112 -4.11 -37.52 -21.18
N LEU A 113 -4.75 -38.45 -20.48
CA LEU A 113 -4.85 -39.85 -20.93
C LEU A 113 -6.02 -40.56 -20.22
N GLN A 114 -6.97 -40.98 -21.06
CA GLN A 114 -7.80 -42.18 -20.99
C GLN A 114 -9.00 -42.25 -20.03
N GLU A 115 -10.17 -42.04 -20.65
CA GLU A 115 -11.37 -42.84 -20.41
C GLU A 115 -11.04 -44.34 -20.54
N GLU A 116 -11.33 -45.13 -19.50
CA GLU A 116 -11.59 -46.55 -19.67
C GLU A 116 -12.78 -46.94 -18.81
N ILE A 117 -13.87 -47.23 -19.51
CA ILE A 117 -15.12 -47.79 -18.99
C ILE A 117 -14.83 -49.25 -18.62
N ILE A 118 -14.98 -49.61 -17.34
CA ILE A 118 -15.14 -51.01 -16.93
C ILE A 118 -16.35 -51.12 -16.00
N GLU A 119 -17.23 -52.02 -16.40
CA GLU A 119 -18.54 -52.33 -15.84
C GLU A 119 -18.52 -52.81 -14.38
N LYS A 120 -19.65 -52.58 -13.71
CA LYS A 120 -20.01 -53.10 -12.39
C LYS A 120 -19.82 -54.63 -12.29
N PRO A 121 -19.71 -55.13 -11.05
CA PRO A 121 -20.78 -56.02 -10.62
C PRO A 121 -21.46 -55.58 -9.32
N VAL A 122 -22.75 -55.87 -9.30
CA VAL A 122 -23.69 -55.72 -8.19
C VAL A 122 -23.27 -56.66 -7.04
N SER A 123 -23.23 -56.15 -5.81
CA SER A 123 -23.58 -56.97 -4.65
C SER A 123 -24.24 -56.10 -3.56
N SER A 124 -25.33 -56.64 -3.05
CA SER A 124 -26.27 -56.06 -2.10
C SER A 124 -25.81 -56.22 -0.66
N LYS A 125 -25.88 -55.15 0.16
CA LYS A 125 -26.67 -55.04 1.40
C LYS A 125 -26.16 -53.93 2.33
N SER A 126 -27.13 -53.16 2.82
CA SER A 126 -27.24 -52.42 4.09
C SER A 126 -26.01 -52.29 5.00
N ASP A 127 -25.63 -51.07 5.39
CA ASP A 127 -26.21 -50.41 6.57
C ASP A 127 -25.72 -48.97 6.71
N SER A 128 -26.57 -48.19 7.36
CA SER A 128 -26.51 -46.75 7.61
C SER A 128 -25.20 -46.26 8.22
N LEU A 129 -24.60 -45.22 7.63
CA LEU A 129 -23.77 -44.25 8.34
C LEU A 129 -23.90 -42.88 7.66
N VAL A 130 -24.50 -41.96 8.43
CA VAL A 130 -24.74 -40.57 8.07
C VAL A 130 -23.39 -39.88 7.82
N SER A 131 -23.06 -39.71 6.54
CA SER A 131 -21.98 -38.83 6.09
C SER A 131 -22.52 -37.40 6.11
N SER A 132 -22.30 -36.67 7.20
CA SER A 132 -22.48 -35.22 7.23
C SER A 132 -21.40 -34.56 6.37
N THR A 133 -21.72 -34.32 5.10
CA THR A 133 -21.00 -33.38 4.25
C THR A 133 -20.97 -32.03 4.96
N PRO A 134 -19.81 -31.35 5.07
CA PRO A 134 -19.81 -30.00 5.60
C PRO A 134 -20.49 -29.10 4.56
N ILE A 135 -21.74 -28.75 4.84
CA ILE A 135 -22.45 -27.66 4.16
C ILE A 135 -21.54 -26.45 4.28
N ALA A 136 -21.00 -26.01 3.14
CA ALA A 136 -20.28 -24.76 3.03
C ALA A 136 -21.19 -23.65 3.59
N LYS A 137 -20.96 -23.24 4.84
CA LYS A 137 -21.64 -22.11 5.45
C LYS A 137 -21.24 -20.88 4.63
N LYS A 138 -22.12 -20.49 3.70
CA LYS A 138 -22.11 -19.17 3.07
C LYS A 138 -21.92 -18.16 4.21
N ARG A 139 -20.85 -17.36 4.16
CA ARG A 139 -20.66 -16.25 5.11
C ARG A 139 -21.95 -15.42 5.11
N SER A 140 -22.65 -15.37 6.25
CA SER A 140 -23.83 -14.54 6.44
C SER A 140 -23.39 -13.07 6.35
N ILE A 141 -23.93 -12.32 5.40
CA ILE A 141 -23.64 -10.91 5.08
C ILE A 141 -24.54 -10.00 5.94
N SER A 142 -24.77 -10.33 7.22
CA SER A 142 -25.93 -9.81 7.94
C SER A 142 -25.80 -8.38 8.48
N LYS A 143 -24.86 -7.56 7.99
CA LYS A 143 -24.67 -6.16 8.45
C LYS A 143 -24.00 -5.26 7.40
N VAL A 144 -24.29 -5.41 6.12
CA VAL A 144 -23.81 -4.45 5.11
C VAL A 144 -25.03 -3.73 4.62
N LEU A 145 -25.12 -2.42 4.91
CA LEU A 145 -26.17 -1.45 4.61
C LEU A 145 -27.55 -2.08 4.38
N ASP A 146 -28.53 -1.73 5.25
CA ASP A 146 -29.93 -2.11 5.02
C ASP A 146 -30.29 -1.87 3.55
N ALA A 147 -31.01 -2.83 2.95
CA ALA A 147 -31.30 -2.87 1.51
C ALA A 147 -32.03 -1.62 0.95
N SER A 148 -32.33 -0.65 1.81
CA SER A 148 -33.01 0.62 1.57
C SER A 148 -32.08 1.85 1.57
N ALA A 149 -30.77 1.72 1.75
CA ALA A 149 -29.88 2.89 1.74
C ALA A 149 -29.82 3.53 0.34
N ASP A 150 -30.49 4.68 0.19
CA ASP A 150 -30.49 5.47 -1.04
C ASP A 150 -29.07 5.93 -1.40
N ILE A 151 -28.78 6.03 -2.71
CA ILE A 151 -27.51 6.58 -3.17
C ILE A 151 -27.53 8.09 -2.96
N PRO A 152 -26.52 8.67 -2.30
CA PRO A 152 -26.35 10.11 -2.24
C PRO A 152 -26.17 10.69 -3.63
N LEU A 153 -27.10 11.54 -4.06
CA LEU A 153 -27.02 12.28 -5.31
C LEU A 153 -26.73 13.77 -5.03
N ARG A 154 -26.08 14.41 -5.99
CA ARG A 154 -25.95 15.87 -6.06
C ARG A 154 -27.15 16.49 -6.77
N ASP A 155 -27.21 17.82 -6.80
CA ASP A 155 -28.32 18.56 -7.41
C ASP A 155 -28.46 18.29 -8.93
N ASP A 156 -27.34 18.02 -9.60
CA ASP A 156 -27.29 17.63 -11.01
C ASP A 156 -27.61 16.13 -11.26
N LYS A 157 -27.98 15.41 -10.21
CA LYS A 157 -28.27 13.96 -10.19
C LYS A 157 -27.05 13.06 -10.43
N SER A 158 -25.84 13.61 -10.45
CA SER A 158 -24.61 12.80 -10.34
C SER A 158 -24.50 12.17 -8.95
N ILE A 159 -23.75 11.08 -8.82
CA ILE A 159 -23.52 10.46 -7.52
C ILE A 159 -22.53 11.29 -6.70
N ASP A 160 -22.82 11.50 -5.42
CA ASP A 160 -21.94 12.25 -4.52
C ASP A 160 -20.87 11.32 -3.94
N ILE A 161 -19.69 11.31 -4.55
CA ILE A 161 -18.61 10.38 -4.19
C ILE A 161 -18.15 10.58 -2.75
N LEU A 162 -18.04 11.83 -2.26
CA LEU A 162 -17.64 12.08 -0.88
C LEU A 162 -18.67 11.54 0.10
N LYS A 163 -19.97 11.75 -0.14
CA LYS A 163 -21.02 11.16 0.71
C LYS A 163 -21.04 9.64 0.63
N ILE A 164 -20.80 9.06 -0.54
CA ILE A 164 -20.64 7.60 -0.70
C ILE A 164 -19.48 7.08 0.15
N LEU A 165 -18.32 7.73 0.11
CA LEU A 165 -17.15 7.35 0.91
C LEU A 165 -17.45 7.46 2.41
N LYS A 166 -18.12 8.54 2.85
CA LYS A 166 -18.56 8.72 4.25
C LYS A 166 -19.50 7.59 4.68
N THR A 167 -20.51 7.27 3.88
CA THR A 167 -21.45 6.18 4.17
C THR A 167 -20.74 4.82 4.18
N ALA A 168 -19.84 4.57 3.22
CA ALA A 168 -19.10 3.32 3.15
C ALA A 168 -18.22 3.11 4.38
N VAL A 169 -17.50 4.15 4.82
CA VAL A 169 -16.63 4.11 6.01
C VAL A 169 -17.42 3.84 7.30
N ARG A 170 -18.65 4.38 7.42
CA ARG A 170 -19.53 4.08 8.57
C ARG A 170 -19.91 2.60 8.67
N ASP A 171 -19.93 1.91 7.53
CA ASP A 171 -20.32 0.50 7.41
C ASP A 171 -19.13 -0.48 7.36
N PHE A 172 -17.93 0.01 7.63
CA PHE A 172 -16.77 -0.85 7.82
C PHE A 172 -16.96 -1.72 9.07
N ASP A 173 -16.55 -2.98 8.98
CA ASP A 173 -16.53 -3.86 10.14
C ASP A 173 -15.39 -3.41 11.07
N GLN A 174 -15.78 -2.76 12.16
CA GLN A 174 -14.83 -2.23 13.16
C GLN A 174 -13.90 -3.32 13.68
N GLY A 175 -14.39 -4.56 13.82
CA GLY A 175 -13.59 -5.70 14.26
C GLY A 175 -12.52 -6.08 13.24
N ILE A 176 -12.85 -6.07 11.95
CA ILE A 176 -11.87 -6.30 10.87
C ILE A 176 -10.80 -5.22 10.88
N ILE A 177 -11.18 -3.95 10.94
CA ILE A 177 -10.20 -2.84 10.93
C ILE A 177 -9.30 -2.88 12.18
N ALA A 178 -9.89 -3.05 13.37
CA ALA A 178 -9.16 -3.14 14.63
C ALA A 178 -8.14 -4.29 14.62
N LEU A 179 -8.55 -5.48 14.16
CA LEU A 179 -7.68 -6.64 14.03
C LEU A 179 -6.62 -6.46 12.93
N GLY A 180 -6.89 -5.63 11.91
CA GLY A 180 -5.97 -5.31 10.81
C GLY A 180 -4.61 -4.80 11.30
N SER A 181 -4.60 -4.00 12.38
CA SER A 181 -3.34 -3.56 13.02
C SER A 181 -2.51 -4.77 13.48
N SER A 182 -3.11 -5.68 14.24
CA SER A 182 -2.42 -6.82 14.83
C SER A 182 -1.95 -7.88 13.80
N ARG A 183 -2.69 -8.03 12.69
CA ARG A 183 -2.54 -9.11 11.70
C ARG A 183 -1.76 -8.73 10.45
N SER A 184 -1.61 -7.44 10.16
CA SER A 184 -0.98 -6.99 8.91
C SER A 184 0.55 -6.86 9.01
N TYR A 185 1.14 -6.92 10.20
CA TYR A 185 2.58 -6.70 10.46
C TYR A 185 3.14 -5.38 9.91
N LYS A 186 2.30 -4.44 9.45
CA LYS A 186 2.75 -3.09 9.06
C LYS A 186 2.94 -2.26 10.33
N SER A 187 4.01 -1.46 10.33
CA SER A 187 4.30 -0.52 11.42
C SER A 187 4.15 0.92 10.94
N SER A 188 3.83 1.84 11.84
CA SER A 188 3.83 3.29 11.59
C SER A 188 5.22 3.84 11.24
N ASN A 189 6.26 3.02 11.35
CA ASN A 189 7.67 3.38 11.17
C ASN A 189 8.03 4.55 12.09
N HIS A 190 8.21 5.74 11.54
CA HIS A 190 8.62 6.97 12.23
C HIS A 190 7.45 7.94 12.50
N LEU A 191 6.21 7.54 12.19
CA LEU A 191 5.03 8.34 12.46
C LEU A 191 4.51 8.03 13.87
N TYR A 192 4.18 9.10 14.61
CA TYR A 192 3.60 9.01 15.94
C TYR A 192 2.14 8.56 15.86
N VAL A 193 1.83 7.46 16.55
CA VAL A 193 0.48 6.94 16.72
C VAL A 193 0.28 6.68 18.21
N ASN A 194 -0.68 7.35 18.83
CA ASN A 194 -0.89 7.35 20.28
C ASN A 194 0.39 7.73 21.06
N SER A 195 1.12 8.74 20.58
CA SER A 195 2.39 9.23 21.13
C SER A 195 3.55 8.22 21.06
N GLU A 196 3.41 7.12 20.32
CA GLU A 196 4.43 6.08 20.16
C GLU A 196 4.85 5.89 18.69
N HIS A 197 6.08 5.40 18.48
CA HIS A 197 6.61 5.01 17.17
C HIS A 197 6.51 3.51 16.94
N TYR A 198 6.60 3.08 15.68
CA TYR A 198 6.61 1.66 15.27
C TYR A 198 5.37 0.87 15.74
N ILE A 199 4.26 1.55 15.98
CA ILE A 199 3.01 0.92 16.36
C ILE A 199 2.47 0.13 15.18
N LYS A 200 1.88 -1.03 15.48
CA LYS A 200 1.19 -1.83 14.47
C LYS A 200 -0.05 -1.09 13.96
N VAL A 201 -0.16 -0.99 12.64
CA VAL A 201 -1.24 -0.26 11.96
C VAL A 201 -1.82 -1.10 10.83
N PRO A 202 -3.08 -0.89 10.41
CA PRO A 202 -3.64 -1.65 9.31
C PRO A 202 -2.92 -1.35 7.99
N ARG A 203 -2.89 -2.33 7.08
CA ARG A 203 -2.38 -2.16 5.71
C ARG A 203 -3.47 -1.58 4.82
N GLU A 204 -3.04 -0.97 3.72
CA GLU A 204 -3.86 -0.53 2.59
C GLU A 204 -4.92 -1.58 2.25
N SER A 205 -4.48 -2.82 2.03
CA SER A 205 -5.35 -3.95 1.68
C SER A 205 -6.47 -4.27 2.66
N THR A 206 -6.36 -3.83 3.92
CA THR A 206 -7.46 -4.00 4.90
C THR A 206 -8.58 -3.02 4.61
N TYR A 207 -8.24 -1.76 4.30
CA TYR A 207 -9.22 -0.75 3.89
C TYR A 207 -9.76 -1.04 2.50
N ASP A 208 -8.92 -1.48 1.56
CA ASP A 208 -9.36 -1.85 0.20
C ASP A 208 -10.43 -2.94 0.25
N ALA A 209 -10.19 -3.99 1.04
CA ALA A 209 -11.11 -5.11 1.18
C ALA A 209 -12.45 -4.66 1.77
N GLU A 210 -12.44 -3.81 2.80
CA GLU A 210 -13.66 -3.30 3.42
C GLU A 210 -14.40 -2.31 2.53
N MET A 211 -13.70 -1.38 1.87
CA MET A 211 -14.27 -0.47 0.90
C MET A 211 -14.92 -1.24 -0.24
N TYR A 212 -14.20 -2.18 -0.86
CA TYR A 212 -14.75 -3.04 -1.91
C TYR A 212 -15.96 -3.82 -1.41
N ARG A 213 -15.89 -4.43 -0.22
CA ARG A 213 -17.00 -5.20 0.36
C ARG A 213 -18.25 -4.33 0.51
N VAL A 214 -18.13 -3.12 1.05
CA VAL A 214 -19.28 -2.24 1.26
C VAL A 214 -19.84 -1.76 -0.08
N LEU A 215 -19.01 -1.21 -0.97
CA LEU A 215 -19.45 -0.71 -2.28
C LEU A 215 -20.07 -1.82 -3.15
N MET A 216 -19.51 -3.02 -3.14
CA MET A 216 -20.07 -4.16 -3.89
C MET A 216 -21.43 -4.60 -3.36
N ASN A 217 -21.63 -4.61 -2.05
CA ASN A 217 -22.91 -5.00 -1.48
C ASN A 217 -23.96 -3.90 -1.59
N TRP A 218 -23.54 -2.65 -1.56
CA TRP A 218 -24.44 -1.51 -1.65
C TRP A 218 -24.66 -1.08 -3.09
N LEU A 219 -23.69 -0.41 -3.70
CA LEU A 219 -23.85 0.19 -5.03
C LEU A 219 -24.10 -0.85 -6.12
N ARG A 220 -23.37 -1.98 -6.10
CA ARG A 220 -23.56 -3.01 -7.13
C ARG A 220 -24.81 -3.85 -6.93
N LYS A 221 -25.00 -4.46 -5.75
CA LYS A 221 -26.12 -5.41 -5.56
C LYS A 221 -27.48 -4.73 -5.42
N ILE A 222 -27.54 -3.54 -4.81
CA ILE A 222 -28.82 -2.83 -4.59
C ILE A 222 -29.11 -1.92 -5.79
N HIS A 223 -28.10 -1.22 -6.29
CA HIS A 223 -28.30 -0.14 -7.27
C HIS A 223 -27.72 -0.40 -8.67
N GLY A 224 -27.14 -1.59 -8.90
CA GLY A 224 -26.70 -2.01 -10.23
C GLY A 224 -25.40 -1.40 -10.74
N TYR A 225 -24.63 -0.66 -9.93
CA TYR A 225 -23.34 -0.11 -10.35
C TYR A 225 -22.30 -1.19 -10.60
N GLU A 226 -21.36 -0.90 -11.49
CA GLU A 226 -20.15 -1.69 -11.68
C GLU A 226 -19.07 -1.19 -10.71
N ILE A 227 -18.56 -2.12 -9.90
CA ILE A 227 -17.44 -1.88 -8.98
C ILE A 227 -16.32 -2.84 -9.37
N THR A 228 -15.18 -2.29 -9.75
CA THR A 228 -13.99 -3.04 -10.12
C THR A 228 -12.89 -2.74 -9.12
N GLY A 229 -12.29 -3.79 -8.54
CA GLY A 229 -11.09 -3.66 -7.70
C GLY A 229 -9.85 -4.08 -8.49
N GLN A 230 -8.74 -3.39 -8.25
CA GLN A 230 -7.44 -3.64 -8.89
C GLN A 230 -7.53 -3.69 -10.41
N TRP A 231 -7.98 -2.59 -11.02
CA TRP A 231 -8.04 -2.49 -12.48
C TRP A 231 -6.63 -2.31 -13.05
N HIS A 232 -6.10 -3.37 -13.66
CA HIS A 232 -4.79 -3.35 -14.31
C HIS A 232 -4.83 -2.60 -15.64
N LEU A 233 -3.87 -1.70 -15.82
CA LEU A 233 -3.67 -0.88 -17.01
C LEU A 233 -2.38 -1.33 -17.70
N GLU A 234 -2.47 -1.43 -19.02
CA GLU A 234 -1.32 -1.72 -19.86
C GLU A 234 -0.60 -0.41 -20.18
N GLN A 235 0.63 -0.25 -19.70
CA GLN A 235 1.50 0.85 -20.10
C GLN A 235 2.81 0.30 -20.66
N VAL A 236 3.14 0.72 -21.89
CA VAL A 236 4.48 0.61 -22.44
C VAL A 236 5.24 1.85 -21.99
N CYS A 237 6.24 1.68 -21.13
CA CYS A 237 7.06 2.80 -20.67
C CYS A 237 8.18 3.13 -21.65
N ASP A 238 8.85 4.25 -21.43
CA ASP A 238 9.97 4.74 -22.26
C ASP A 238 11.14 3.76 -22.38
N ASP A 239 11.23 2.78 -21.47
CA ASP A 239 12.21 1.69 -21.51
C ASP A 239 11.81 0.52 -22.43
N GLY A 240 10.62 0.58 -23.04
CA GLY A 240 10.05 -0.45 -23.90
C GLY A 240 9.51 -1.67 -23.14
N ASP A 241 9.61 -1.70 -21.81
CA ASP A 241 9.05 -2.76 -20.97
C ASP A 241 7.57 -2.42 -20.61
N TYR A 242 6.76 -3.47 -20.46
CA TYR A 242 5.40 -3.34 -19.93
C TYR A 242 5.46 -3.11 -18.41
N HIS A 243 4.92 -2.00 -17.94
CA HIS A 243 4.70 -1.78 -16.52
C HIS A 243 3.22 -1.98 -16.22
N HIS A 244 2.94 -2.85 -15.24
CA HIS A 244 1.58 -3.03 -14.74
C HIS A 244 1.27 -1.91 -13.75
N LEU A 245 0.58 -0.89 -14.24
CA LEU A 245 -0.13 0.04 -13.37
C LEU A 245 -1.46 -0.60 -12.98
N TYR A 246 -1.95 -0.32 -11.78
CA TYR A 246 -3.32 -0.68 -11.43
C TYR A 246 -3.92 0.38 -10.53
N CYS A 247 -5.19 0.68 -10.75
CA CYS A 247 -6.00 1.52 -9.87
C CYS A 247 -6.67 0.63 -8.82
N ASP A 248 -6.81 1.12 -7.59
CA ASP A 248 -7.36 0.31 -6.50
C ASP A 248 -8.85 0.01 -6.68
N LEU A 249 -9.69 1.03 -6.93
CA LEU A 249 -11.14 0.86 -7.10
C LEU A 249 -11.72 1.82 -8.15
N THR A 250 -12.65 1.32 -8.96
CA THR A 250 -13.47 2.16 -9.85
C THR A 250 -14.96 1.97 -9.59
N ILE A 251 -15.73 3.03 -9.84
CA ILE A 251 -17.18 3.06 -9.80
C ILE A 251 -17.67 3.48 -11.17
N LYS A 252 -18.53 2.67 -11.78
CA LYS A 252 -19.12 2.95 -13.09
C LYS A 252 -20.61 2.66 -13.07
N LYS A 253 -21.37 3.50 -13.75
CA LYS A 253 -22.77 3.23 -14.04
C LYS A 253 -22.88 2.42 -15.35
N PRO A 254 -23.63 1.30 -15.40
CA PRO A 254 -23.63 0.42 -16.58
C PRO A 254 -23.99 1.13 -17.90
N GLU A 255 -24.91 2.10 -17.85
CA GLU A 255 -25.34 2.83 -19.04
C GLU A 255 -24.40 3.98 -19.44
N ASN A 256 -23.39 4.29 -18.63
CA ASN A 256 -22.45 5.39 -18.89
C ASN A 256 -21.13 4.83 -19.48
N PRO A 257 -20.65 5.36 -20.62
CA PRO A 257 -19.34 4.96 -21.15
C PRO A 257 -18.17 5.35 -20.24
N HIS A 258 -18.32 6.41 -19.42
CA HIS A 258 -17.26 6.92 -18.54
C HIS A 258 -17.39 6.38 -17.11
N LEU A 259 -16.27 6.27 -16.41
CA LEU A 259 -16.29 5.97 -14.97
C LEU A 259 -16.88 7.17 -14.21
N GLU A 260 -17.71 6.90 -13.21
CA GLU A 260 -18.18 7.94 -12.30
C GLU A 260 -17.05 8.34 -11.33
N ALA A 261 -16.26 7.37 -10.86
CA ALA A 261 -15.11 7.67 -10.02
C ALA A 261 -13.99 6.65 -10.15
N LEU A 262 -12.77 7.15 -9.98
CA LEU A 262 -11.57 6.39 -9.68
C LEU A 262 -11.12 6.70 -8.26
N LEU A 263 -10.89 5.66 -7.46
CA LEU A 263 -10.44 5.77 -6.08
C LEU A 263 -9.08 5.09 -5.95
N GLU A 264 -8.09 5.84 -5.49
CA GLU A 264 -6.76 5.34 -5.12
C GLU A 264 -6.65 5.35 -3.59
N LEU A 265 -6.45 4.18 -2.99
CA LEU A 265 -6.52 3.98 -1.55
C LEU A 265 -5.12 3.88 -0.95
N LEU A 266 -4.91 4.67 0.09
CA LEU A 266 -3.65 4.72 0.81
C LEU A 266 -3.89 4.53 2.30
N ALA A 267 -2.91 3.96 2.98
CA ALA A 267 -2.95 3.78 4.42
C ALA A 267 -1.58 4.10 4.99
N MET A 268 -1.51 4.97 5.99
CA MET A 268 -0.25 5.27 6.70
C MET A 268 0.92 5.53 5.73
N ALA A 269 0.64 6.27 4.65
CA ALA A 269 1.61 6.56 3.61
C ALA A 269 2.54 7.68 4.08
N SER A 270 3.84 7.57 3.79
CA SER A 270 4.75 8.71 3.98
C SER A 270 4.38 9.83 3.00
N ILE A 271 4.75 11.07 3.34
CA ILE A 271 4.54 12.23 2.46
C ILE A 271 5.08 11.96 1.04
N SER A 272 6.31 11.45 0.92
CA SER A 272 6.90 11.10 -0.38
C SER A 272 6.12 10.03 -1.15
N LYS A 273 5.44 9.12 -0.45
CA LYS A 273 4.58 8.12 -1.08
C LYS A 273 3.28 8.79 -1.54
N LEU A 274 2.65 9.60 -0.69
CA LEU A 274 1.46 10.39 -1.05
C LEU A 274 1.69 11.24 -2.30
N ASP A 275 2.79 11.99 -2.35
CA ASP A 275 3.18 12.80 -3.51
C ASP A 275 3.30 11.95 -4.79
N GLY A 276 3.93 10.78 -4.67
CA GLY A 276 4.03 9.84 -5.79
C GLY A 276 2.65 9.41 -6.31
N HIS A 277 1.71 9.12 -5.42
CA HIS A 277 0.36 8.72 -5.80
C HIS A 277 -0.49 9.90 -6.31
N PHE A 278 -0.31 11.11 -5.78
CA PHE A 278 -0.98 12.32 -6.28
C PHE A 278 -0.68 12.59 -7.75
N GLU A 279 0.55 12.33 -8.20
CA GLU A 279 0.92 12.44 -9.61
C GLU A 279 0.53 11.19 -10.41
N GLN A 280 0.62 10.00 -9.81
CA GLN A 280 0.36 8.73 -10.49
C GLN A 280 -1.10 8.59 -10.96
N VAL A 281 -2.07 9.09 -10.19
CA VAL A 281 -3.50 8.95 -10.55
C VAL A 281 -3.86 9.62 -11.87
N PHE A 282 -3.13 10.66 -12.29
CA PHE A 282 -3.34 11.31 -13.58
C PHE A 282 -2.96 10.43 -14.77
N LYS A 283 -2.05 9.45 -14.57
CA LYS A 283 -1.78 8.43 -15.60
C LYS A 283 -2.97 7.50 -15.81
N TYR A 284 -3.77 7.29 -14.75
CA TYR A 284 -5.00 6.51 -14.85
C TYR A 284 -6.09 7.32 -15.52
N GLU A 285 -6.16 8.62 -15.24
CA GLU A 285 -7.10 9.55 -15.88
C GLU A 285 -6.99 9.51 -17.40
N GLU A 286 -5.77 9.61 -17.92
CA GLU A 286 -5.49 9.60 -19.36
C GLU A 286 -6.00 8.34 -20.08
N GLN A 287 -6.14 7.22 -19.37
CA GLN A 287 -6.61 5.96 -19.95
C GLN A 287 -8.09 5.71 -19.68
N LEU A 288 -8.54 5.96 -18.45
CA LEU A 288 -9.86 5.56 -17.97
C LEU A 288 -10.90 6.70 -18.01
N HIS A 289 -10.45 7.95 -18.18
CA HIS A 289 -11.29 9.15 -18.28
C HIS A 289 -12.43 9.20 -17.24
N PRO A 290 -12.13 9.05 -15.93
CA PRO A 290 -13.13 9.13 -14.88
C PRO A 290 -13.66 10.56 -14.73
N ARG A 291 -14.92 10.69 -14.29
CA ARG A 291 -15.51 11.99 -13.95
C ARG A 291 -14.86 12.60 -12.72
N GLU A 292 -14.53 11.78 -11.72
CA GLU A 292 -13.85 12.20 -10.51
C GLU A 292 -12.70 11.26 -10.15
N ILE A 293 -11.63 11.85 -9.62
CA ILE A 293 -10.47 11.13 -9.11
C ILE A 293 -10.29 11.47 -7.64
N TRP A 294 -10.21 10.43 -6.82
CA TRP A 294 -10.10 10.58 -5.37
C TRP A 294 -8.90 9.82 -4.83
N ILE A 295 -8.08 10.52 -4.06
CA ILE A 295 -7.15 9.89 -3.12
C ILE A 295 -7.91 9.68 -1.82
N VAL A 296 -8.03 8.42 -1.40
CA VAL A 296 -8.68 8.03 -0.15
C VAL A 296 -7.61 7.54 0.81
N HIS A 297 -7.19 8.40 1.73
CA HIS A 297 -6.08 8.12 2.63
C HIS A 297 -6.55 7.85 4.06
N PHE A 298 -6.35 6.63 4.54
CA PHE A 298 -6.59 6.22 5.91
C PHE A 298 -5.33 6.35 6.77
N PHE A 299 -5.47 6.89 7.97
CA PHE A 299 -4.32 7.06 8.87
C PHE A 299 -4.75 7.04 10.33
N ARG A 300 -3.75 6.90 11.19
CA ARG A 300 -3.88 6.90 12.65
C ARG A 300 -2.89 7.84 13.33
N GLU A 301 -2.17 8.63 12.53
CA GLU A 301 -1.16 9.56 13.04
C GLU A 301 -1.79 10.69 13.85
N ASP A 302 -1.18 11.03 14.98
CA ASP A 302 -1.75 11.93 15.99
C ASP A 302 -1.97 13.36 15.46
N TYR A 303 -1.05 13.87 14.64
CA TYR A 303 -1.03 15.29 14.25
C TYR A 303 -1.77 15.58 12.94
N VAL A 304 -2.14 14.55 12.17
CA VAL A 304 -2.72 14.72 10.84
C VAL A 304 -4.17 15.19 10.92
N VAL A 305 -4.88 14.92 12.02
CA VAL A 305 -6.23 15.48 12.24
C VAL A 305 -6.18 17.01 12.26
N THR A 306 -5.19 17.58 12.97
CA THR A 306 -5.03 19.04 13.11
C THR A 306 -4.35 19.70 11.92
N ASN A 307 -3.53 18.95 11.16
CA ASN A 307 -2.79 19.46 10.02
C ASN A 307 -2.68 18.41 8.90
N PRO A 308 -3.77 18.15 8.16
CA PRO A 308 -3.77 17.19 7.07
C PRO A 308 -2.82 17.57 5.95
N TYR A 309 -2.20 16.57 5.31
CA TYR A 309 -1.26 16.78 4.22
C TYR A 309 -1.96 16.84 2.87
N TRP A 310 -1.87 17.97 2.19
CA TRP A 310 -2.62 18.23 0.97
C TRP A 310 -1.75 18.27 -0.28
N PRO A 311 -2.29 17.89 -1.45
CA PRO A 311 -1.60 18.04 -2.72
C PRO A 311 -1.36 19.52 -3.05
N SER A 312 -0.43 19.78 -3.97
CA SER A 312 -0.20 21.14 -4.47
C SER A 312 -1.46 21.74 -5.12
N GLU A 313 -1.59 23.06 -5.08
CA GLU A 313 -2.71 23.78 -5.71
C GLU A 313 -2.85 23.42 -7.19
N LYS A 314 -1.73 23.29 -7.92
CA LYS A 314 -1.71 22.85 -9.33
C LYS A 314 -2.38 21.49 -9.56
N LEU A 315 -2.21 20.52 -8.65
CA LEU A 315 -2.84 19.21 -8.80
C LEU A 315 -4.34 19.26 -8.46
N GLN A 316 -4.72 20.11 -7.51
CA GLN A 316 -6.14 20.35 -7.17
C GLN A 316 -6.85 21.11 -8.30
N GLU A 317 -6.16 22.06 -8.94
CA GLU A 317 -6.64 22.76 -10.11
C GLU A 317 -6.94 21.80 -11.27
N LYS A 318 -6.14 20.73 -11.40
CA LYS A 318 -6.37 19.63 -12.36
C LYS A 318 -7.51 18.68 -12.00
N GLY A 319 -8.19 18.88 -10.87
CA GLY A 319 -9.34 18.05 -10.47
C GLY A 319 -9.03 16.93 -9.48
N LEU A 320 -7.83 16.91 -8.86
CA LEU A 320 -7.52 15.93 -7.82
C LEU A 320 -8.33 16.21 -6.54
N ASN A 321 -9.21 15.29 -6.18
CA ASN A 321 -9.90 15.30 -4.90
C ASN A 321 -9.16 14.41 -3.89
N VAL A 322 -9.12 14.84 -2.63
CA VAL A 322 -8.45 14.09 -1.55
C VAL A 322 -9.35 14.05 -0.33
N VAL A 323 -9.48 12.85 0.25
CA VAL A 323 -10.11 12.65 1.55
C VAL A 323 -9.17 11.89 2.48
N HIS A 324 -9.11 12.37 3.71
CA HIS A 324 -8.32 11.88 4.81
C HIS A 324 -9.27 11.32 5.87
N PHE A 325 -9.18 10.01 6.15
CA PHE A 325 -9.88 9.37 7.25
C PHE A 325 -8.91 9.03 8.38
N TRP A 326 -9.00 9.77 9.48
CA TRP A 326 -8.36 9.39 10.73
C TRP A 326 -9.24 8.44 11.51
N HIS A 327 -8.66 7.48 12.21
CA HIS A 327 -9.40 6.70 13.19
C HIS A 327 -8.57 6.24 14.40
N ASP A 328 -9.27 5.98 15.49
CA ASP A 328 -8.68 5.34 16.67
C ASP A 328 -8.42 3.84 16.45
N ARG A 329 -7.73 3.20 17.41
CA ARG A 329 -7.32 1.79 17.26
C ARG A 329 -8.47 0.84 16.95
N ASP A 330 -9.61 1.08 17.59
CA ASP A 330 -10.73 0.16 17.59
C ASP A 330 -11.79 0.55 16.52
N PHE A 331 -11.49 1.56 15.68
CA PHE A 331 -12.37 2.10 14.64
C PHE A 331 -13.73 2.57 15.17
N LYS A 332 -13.74 3.08 16.40
CA LYS A 332 -14.94 3.62 17.07
C LYS A 332 -15.08 5.11 16.88
N ASN A 333 -13.94 5.80 16.74
CA ASN A 333 -13.90 7.23 16.47
C ASN A 333 -13.28 7.40 15.09
N VAL A 334 -14.03 7.96 14.16
CA VAL A 334 -13.54 8.25 12.81
C VAL A 334 -13.76 9.72 12.51
N ARG A 335 -12.70 10.39 12.06
CA ARG A 335 -12.69 11.80 11.68
C ARG A 335 -12.27 11.94 10.24
N MET A 336 -12.78 12.95 9.56
CA MET A 336 -12.56 13.15 8.14
C MET A 336 -12.21 14.59 7.82
N SER A 337 -11.20 14.76 6.97
CA SER A 337 -10.89 16.02 6.32
C SER A 337 -10.88 15.78 4.81
N ALA A 338 -11.46 16.69 4.03
CA ALA A 338 -11.50 16.57 2.57
C ALA A 338 -11.21 17.90 1.88
N ARG A 339 -10.58 17.81 0.71
CA ARG A 339 -10.42 18.89 -0.26
C ARG A 339 -10.86 18.39 -1.62
N PHE A 340 -11.85 19.04 -2.20
CA PHE A 340 -12.50 18.57 -3.42
C PHE A 340 -13.19 19.71 -4.17
N ARG A 341 -13.49 19.47 -5.45
CA ARG A 341 -14.33 20.37 -6.26
C ARG A 341 -15.80 19.98 -6.16
N ASP A 342 -16.67 20.96 -5.94
CA ASP A 342 -18.11 20.74 -5.96
C ASP A 342 -18.68 20.82 -7.40
N THR A 343 -20.01 20.70 -7.53
CA THR A 343 -20.71 20.76 -8.83
C THR A 343 -20.65 22.13 -9.49
N THR A 344 -20.26 23.17 -8.76
CA THR A 344 -20.04 24.53 -9.29
C THR A 344 -18.59 24.76 -9.69
N ASP A 345 -17.77 23.70 -9.66
CA ASP A 345 -16.33 23.74 -9.86
C ASP A 345 -15.60 24.60 -8.82
N GLN A 346 -16.27 24.88 -7.69
CA GLN A 346 -15.67 25.61 -6.58
C GLN A 346 -14.96 24.66 -5.64
N TYR A 347 -13.85 25.17 -5.11
CA TYR A 347 -13.04 24.45 -4.17
C TYR A 347 -13.69 24.43 -2.78
N CYS A 348 -13.90 23.23 -2.27
CA CYS A 348 -14.47 22.98 -0.94
C CYS A 348 -13.43 22.33 -0.03
N GLU A 349 -13.42 22.77 1.23
CA GLU A 349 -12.60 22.19 2.29
C GLU A 349 -13.46 21.83 3.50
N ILE A 350 -13.26 20.63 4.01
CA ILE A 350 -13.81 20.14 5.27
C ILE A 350 -12.64 19.71 6.14
N ILE A 351 -12.60 20.16 7.39
CA ILE A 351 -11.56 19.81 8.36
C ILE A 351 -12.19 19.21 9.60
N ASP A 352 -11.68 18.04 10.03
CA ASP A 352 -12.01 17.38 11.29
C ASP A 352 -13.52 17.13 11.51
N GLU A 353 -14.24 16.71 10.46
CA GLU A 353 -15.62 16.28 10.58
C GLU A 353 -15.71 14.90 11.23
N ILE A 354 -16.57 14.75 12.24
CA ILE A 354 -16.83 13.47 12.90
C ILE A 354 -17.72 12.59 12.01
N ILE A 355 -17.24 11.37 11.73
CA ILE A 355 -17.95 10.37 10.91
C ILE A 355 -18.61 9.30 11.76
N LEU A 356 -17.89 8.78 12.76
CA LEU A 356 -18.31 7.77 13.74
C LEU A 356 -18.01 8.25 15.16
#